data_AF-A0A2G1WHB5-F1
#
_entry.id   AF-A0A2G1WHB5-F1
#
_cell.length_a   1.000
_cell.length_b   1.000
_cell.length_c   1.000
_cell.angle_alpha   90.00
_cell.angle_beta   90.00
_cell.angle_gamma   90.00
#
_symmetry.space_group_name_H-M   'P 1'
#
loop_
_entity.id
_entity.type
_entity.pdbx_description
1 polymer ?
#
loop_
_entity_poly.entity_id
_entity_poly.type
_entity_poly.pdbx_seq_one_letter_code
_entity_poly.pdbx_strand_id
1 'polypeptide(L)'
;MTDPTSTGYELELFTLVARQDAWWILTLLTTLEEPVSHEQVAQFLTAFDHGTPAAVETDATCTETILVTIAELDEADVIDETASGLMRGPRFTDAFQMVSLS
;
A
#
# COMPACT_ATOMS: atom_id res chain seq x y z
N MET A 1 -8.61 25.64 15.08
CA MET A 1 -8.18 26.35 13.87
C MET A 1 -7.53 25.28 13.02
N THR A 2 -8.25 24.71 12.04
CA THR A 2 -7.70 23.69 11.15
C THR A 2 -6.72 24.36 10.21
N ASP A 3 -5.48 23.90 10.23
CA ASP A 3 -4.44 24.38 9.32
C ASP A 3 -4.84 23.95 7.90
N PRO A 4 -5.03 24.88 6.94
CA PRO A 4 -5.46 24.54 5.58
C PRO A 4 -4.47 23.59 4.87
N THR A 5 -3.22 23.55 5.35
CA THR A 5 -2.19 22.61 4.90
C THR A 5 -2.49 21.16 5.34
N SER A 6 -3.12 20.98 6.51
CA SER A 6 -3.54 19.66 7.04
C SER A 6 -4.65 19.05 6.19
N THR A 7 -5.63 19.84 5.77
CA THR A 7 -6.79 19.34 5.02
C THR A 7 -6.44 18.94 3.59
N GLY A 8 -5.49 19.64 2.94
CA GLY A 8 -4.97 19.24 1.62
C GLY A 8 -4.21 17.92 1.69
N TYR A 9 -3.33 17.81 2.69
CA TYR A 9 -2.53 16.61 2.94
C TYR A 9 -3.39 15.38 3.28
N GLU A 10 -4.40 15.52 4.14
CA GLU A 10 -5.34 14.45 4.48
C GLU A 10 -6.11 13.94 3.25
N LEU A 11 -6.55 14.84 2.37
CA LEU A 11 -7.24 14.44 1.15
C LEU A 11 -6.33 13.72 0.15
N GLU A 12 -5.08 14.15 0.02
CA GLU A 12 -4.08 13.50 -0.82
C GLU A 12 -3.77 12.09 -0.32
N LEU A 13 -3.54 11.95 0.99
CA LEU A 13 -3.29 10.65 1.61
C LEU A 13 -4.52 9.74 1.49
N PHE A 14 -5.74 10.24 1.73
CA PHE A 14 -6.97 9.49 1.49
C PHE A 14 -7.09 9.02 0.02
N THR A 15 -6.82 9.90 -0.93
CA THR A 15 -6.92 9.58 -2.37
C THR A 15 -5.90 8.53 -2.80
N LEU A 16 -4.70 8.55 -2.20
CA LEU A 16 -3.68 7.53 -2.41
C LEU A 16 -4.11 6.17 -1.84
N VAL A 17 -4.49 6.12 -0.55
CA VAL A 17 -4.77 4.86 0.14
C VAL A 17 -6.10 4.22 -0.30
N ALA A 18 -7.01 5.01 -0.86
CA ALA A 18 -8.26 4.53 -1.44
C ALA A 18 -8.07 3.84 -2.81
N ARG A 19 -6.88 3.93 -3.43
CA ARG A 19 -6.56 3.14 -4.63
C ARG A 19 -6.52 1.66 -4.25
N GLN A 20 -7.11 0.83 -5.11
CA GLN A 20 -7.29 -0.60 -4.85
C GLN A 20 -5.97 -1.32 -4.55
N ASP A 21 -4.93 -1.08 -5.35
CA ASP A 21 -3.60 -1.66 -5.15
C ASP A 21 -2.95 -1.20 -3.85
N ALA A 22 -3.04 0.11 -3.54
CA ALA A 22 -2.52 0.67 -2.31
C ALA A 22 -3.20 0.02 -1.09
N TRP A 23 -4.53 -0.06 -1.09
CA TRP A 23 -5.29 -0.69 -0.03
C TRP A 23 -4.90 -2.16 0.20
N TRP A 24 -4.69 -2.90 -0.88
CA TRP A 24 -4.27 -4.30 -0.80
C TRP A 24 -2.85 -4.47 -0.27
N ILE A 25 -1.90 -3.63 -0.72
CA ILE A 25 -0.53 -3.61 -0.20
C ILE A 25 -0.54 -3.32 1.30
N LEU A 26 -1.26 -2.28 1.73
CA LEU A 26 -1.37 -1.92 3.14
C LEU A 26 -2.03 -3.04 3.96
N THR A 27 -3.08 -3.68 3.44
CA THR A 27 -3.72 -4.83 4.09
C THR A 27 -2.74 -5.99 4.24
N LEU A 28 -1.97 -6.31 3.20
CA LEU A 28 -0.95 -7.37 3.25
C LEU A 28 0.07 -7.08 4.37
N LEU A 29 0.56 -5.84 4.45
CA LEU A 29 1.47 -5.38 5.50
C LEU A 29 0.87 -5.49 6.91
N THR A 30 -0.45 -5.52 7.10
CA THR A 30 -1.06 -5.82 8.41
C THR A 30 -1.04 -7.31 8.79
N THR A 31 -0.87 -8.18 7.79
CA THR A 31 -1.02 -9.64 7.97
C THR A 31 0.31 -10.40 8.04
N LEU A 32 1.32 -9.94 7.32
CA LEU A 32 2.64 -10.57 7.28
C LEU A 32 3.59 -9.96 8.31
N GLU A 33 4.60 -10.75 8.70
CA GLU A 33 5.75 -10.24 9.46
C GLU A 33 6.61 -9.37 8.53
N GLU A 34 6.98 -8.19 9.01
CA GLU A 34 7.87 -7.27 8.29
C GLU A 34 9.34 -7.73 8.41
N PRO A 35 10.18 -7.50 7.39
CA PRO A 35 9.86 -6.83 6.13
C PRO A 35 9.17 -7.75 5.10
N VAL A 36 8.24 -7.18 4.34
CA VAL A 36 7.51 -7.89 3.27
C VAL A 36 8.21 -7.68 1.93
N SER A 37 8.58 -8.74 1.21
CA SER A 37 9.28 -8.61 -0.07
C SER A 37 8.35 -8.17 -1.21
N HIS A 38 8.92 -7.51 -2.22
CA HIS A 38 8.22 -7.19 -3.47
C HIS A 38 7.59 -8.41 -4.14
N GLU A 39 8.26 -9.56 -4.05
CA GLU A 39 7.75 -10.83 -4.58
C GLU A 39 6.50 -11.28 -3.82
N GLN A 40 6.48 -11.18 -2.48
CA GLN A 40 5.30 -11.51 -1.68
C GLN A 40 4.11 -10.60 -2.01
N VAL A 41 4.36 -9.31 -2.23
CA VAL A 41 3.34 -8.36 -2.69
C VAL A 41 2.80 -8.77 -4.05
N ALA A 42 3.68 -9.01 -5.03
CA ALA A 42 3.29 -9.38 -6.38
C ALA A 42 2.49 -10.68 -6.42
N GLN A 43 2.92 -11.70 -5.67
CA GLN A 43 2.21 -12.97 -5.55
C GLN A 43 0.82 -12.81 -4.93
N PHE A 44 0.71 -12.01 -3.85
CA PHE A 44 -0.56 -11.77 -3.19
C PHE A 44 -1.57 -11.05 -4.11
N LEU A 45 -1.15 -10.00 -4.79
CA LEU A 45 -2.02 -9.21 -5.67
C LEU A 45 -2.45 -10.04 -6.89
N THR A 46 -1.53 -10.79 -7.48
CA THR A 46 -1.84 -11.69 -8.60
C THR A 46 -2.83 -12.78 -8.19
N ALA A 47 -2.67 -13.35 -6.99
CA ALA A 47 -3.60 -14.33 -6.44
C ALA A 47 -5.00 -13.72 -6.20
N PHE A 48 -5.05 -12.47 -5.71
CA PHE A 48 -6.30 -11.75 -5.49
C PHE A 48 -7.04 -11.49 -6.81
N ASP A 49 -6.36 -10.96 -7.83
CA ASP A 49 -6.95 -10.65 -9.14
C ASP A 49 -7.50 -11.89 -9.86
N HIS A 50 -6.79 -13.01 -9.77
CA HIS A 50 -7.23 -14.27 -10.36
C HIS A 50 -8.28 -15.02 -9.50
N GLY A 51 -8.57 -14.52 -8.30
CA GLY A 51 -9.51 -15.16 -7.36
C GLY A 51 -9.05 -16.55 -6.91
N THR A 52 -7.74 -16.79 -6.84
CA THR A 52 -7.17 -18.09 -6.49
C THR A 52 -5.93 -17.93 -5.60
N PRO A 53 -5.80 -18.73 -4.52
CA PRO A 53 -4.60 -18.70 -3.67
C PRO A 53 -3.41 -19.44 -4.29
N ALA A 54 -3.56 -20.04 -5.48
CA ALA A 54 -2.47 -20.74 -6.15
C ALA A 54 -1.41 -19.76 -6.68
N ALA A 55 -0.16 -20.22 -6.75
CA ALA A 55 0.91 -19.45 -7.40
C ALA A 55 0.56 -19.24 -8.88
N VAL A 56 0.37 -17.99 -9.27
CA VAL A 56 0.09 -17.56 -10.65
C VAL A 56 1.31 -16.78 -11.15
N GLU A 57 1.63 -16.90 -12.44
CA GLU A 57 2.67 -16.05 -13.05
C GLU A 57 2.24 -14.59 -12.99
N THR A 58 3.11 -13.74 -12.47
CA THR A 58 2.90 -12.29 -12.43
C THR A 58 3.07 -11.70 -13.81
N ASP A 59 2.10 -10.91 -14.28
CA ASP A 59 2.27 -10.11 -15.51
C ASP A 59 3.23 -8.93 -15.27
N ALA A 60 4.03 -8.57 -16.27
CA ALA A 60 4.99 -7.48 -16.22
C ALA A 60 4.30 -6.12 -15.98
N THR A 61 3.14 -5.89 -16.60
CA THR A 61 2.37 -4.64 -16.41
C THR A 61 1.78 -4.54 -15.01
N CYS A 62 1.37 -5.66 -14.41
CA CYS A 62 0.95 -5.72 -13.01
C CYS A 62 2.12 -5.34 -12.09
N THR A 63 3.31 -5.87 -12.37
CA THR A 63 4.53 -5.57 -11.61
C THR A 63 4.90 -4.08 -11.65
N GLU A 64 4.83 -3.43 -12.82
CA GLU A 64 5.11 -2.00 -12.95
C GLU A 64 4.12 -1.13 -12.14
N THR A 65 2.83 -1.46 -12.18
CA THR A 65 1.78 -0.73 -11.45
C THR A 65 1.98 -0.84 -9.93
N ILE A 66 2.36 -2.03 -9.46
CA ILE A 66 2.67 -2.29 -8.04
C ILE A 66 3.87 -1.46 -7.60
N LEU A 67 4.95 -1.44 -8.37
CA LEU A 67 6.16 -0.67 -8.03
C LEU A 67 5.89 0.84 -7.97
N VAL A 68 5.07 1.38 -8.89
CA VAL A 68 4.64 2.78 -8.83
C VAL A 68 3.85 3.06 -7.55
N THR A 69 2.92 2.17 -7.21
CA THR A 69 2.11 2.32 -5.99
C THR A 69 2.96 2.26 -4.71
N ILE A 70 3.96 1.38 -4.67
CA ILE A 70 4.92 1.28 -3.56
C ILE A 70 5.70 2.60 -3.41
N ALA A 71 6.23 3.14 -4.52
CA ALA A 71 6.97 4.39 -4.49
C ALA A 71 6.12 5.57 -4.01
N GLU A 72 4.85 5.66 -4.42
CA GLU A 72 3.93 6.70 -3.94
C GLU A 72 3.62 6.56 -2.44
N LEU A 73 3.50 5.32 -1.94
CA LEU A 73 3.28 5.05 -0.51
C LEU A 73 4.53 5.35 0.34
N ASP A 74 5.73 5.10 -0.20
CA ASP A 74 7.01 5.43 0.42
C ASP A 74 7.21 6.96 0.48
N GLU A 75 6.97 7.67 -0.62
CA GLU A 75 7.02 9.14 -0.67
C GLU A 75 6.03 9.81 0.30
N ALA A 76 4.89 9.16 0.57
CA ALA A 76 3.89 9.63 1.52
C ALA A 76 4.20 9.25 2.99
N ASP A 77 5.33 8.59 3.27
CA ASP A 77 5.72 8.05 4.58
C ASP A 77 4.72 7.01 5.16
N VAL A 78 3.94 6.36 4.30
CA VAL A 78 2.94 5.35 4.71
C VAL A 78 3.61 3.99 4.89
N ILE A 79 4.55 3.66 4.01
CA ILE A 79 5.45 2.51 4.12
C ILE A 79 6.89 3.01 4.06
N ASP A 80 7.83 2.19 4.50
CA ASP A 80 9.26 2.41 4.24
C ASP A 80 9.76 1.31 3.31
N GLU A 81 10.23 1.67 2.11
CA GLU A 81 10.88 0.76 1.18
C GLU A 81 12.38 0.62 1.52
N THR A 82 12.82 -0.59 1.84
CA THR A 82 14.23 -0.89 2.13
C THR A 82 14.78 -1.99 1.24
N ALA A 83 16.11 -2.15 1.25
CA ALA A 83 16.76 -3.27 0.60
C ALA A 83 16.28 -4.65 1.10
N SER A 84 15.67 -4.72 2.29
CA SER A 84 15.12 -5.95 2.87
C SER A 84 13.64 -6.17 2.56
N GLY A 85 12.96 -5.20 1.97
CA GLY A 85 11.53 -5.22 1.69
C GLY A 85 10.80 -4.01 2.28
N LEU A 86 9.47 -4.11 2.32
CA LEU A 86 8.55 -3.08 2.77
C LEU A 86 8.28 -3.22 4.26
N MET A 87 8.28 -2.09 4.97
CA MET A 87 7.93 -1.97 6.38
C MET A 87 6.81 -0.94 6.55
N ARG A 88 6.14 -0.95 7.70
CA ARG A 88 5.13 0.07 8.03
C ARG A 88 5.83 1.38 8.35
N GLY A 89 5.51 2.43 7.59
CA GLY A 89 6.04 3.77 7.79
C GLY A 89 5.32 4.52 8.93
N PRO A 90 5.79 5.72 9.29
CA PRO A 90 5.26 6.49 10.41
C PRO A 90 3.79 6.89 10.23
N ARG A 91 3.29 7.00 8.99
CA ARG A 91 1.89 7.34 8.69
C ARG A 91 0.99 6.15 8.38
N PHE A 92 1.49 4.93 8.57
CA PHE A 92 0.73 3.71 8.28
C PHE A 92 -0.61 3.67 9.01
N THR A 93 -0.66 4.04 10.30
CA THR A 93 -1.91 4.03 11.07
C THR A 93 -2.88 5.11 10.61
N ASP A 94 -2.37 6.30 10.28
CA ASP A 94 -3.18 7.43 9.82
C ASP A 94 -3.90 7.09 8.50
N ALA A 95 -3.22 6.36 7.61
CA ALA A 95 -3.80 5.85 6.36
C ALA A 95 -5.07 5.00 6.57
N PHE A 96 -5.16 4.21 7.65
CA PHE A 96 -6.36 3.43 7.96
C PHE A 96 -7.43 4.23 8.72
N GLN A 97 -7.03 5.21 9.52
CA GLN A 97 -7.94 5.99 10.36
C GLN A 97 -8.69 7.09 9.59
N MET A 98 -8.28 7.42 8.36
CA MET A 98 -8.97 8.39 7.51
C MET A 98 -10.40 7.98 7.15
N VAL A 99 -10.74 6.70 7.27
CA VAL A 99 -12.09 6.17 7.01
C VAL A 99 -12.92 6.22 8.29
N SER A 100 -13.35 7.42 8.69
CA SER A 100 -14.41 7.57 9.69
C SER A 100 -15.77 7.27 9.05
N LEU A 101 -16.20 6.01 9.11
CA LEU A 101 -17.57 5.62 8.77
C LEU A 101 -18.48 6.07 9.92
N SER A 102 -18.93 7.33 9.84
CA SER A 102 -20.03 7.84 10.68
C SER A 102 -21.38 7.35 10.19
#